data_AF-A0AAW9FTA8-F1
#
_entry.id   AF-A0AAW9FTA8-F1
#
_cell.length_a   1.000
_cell.length_b   1.000
_cell.length_c   1.000
_cell.angle_alpha   90.00
_cell.angle_beta   90.00
_cell.angle_gamma   90.00
#
_symmetry.space_group_name_H-M   'P 1'
#
loop_
_entity.id
_entity.type
_entity.pdbx_description
1 polymer ?
#
loop_
_entity_poly.entity_id
_entity_poly.type
_entity_poly.pdbx_seq_one_letter_code
_entity_poly.pdbx_strand_id
1 'polypeptide(L)'
;LHPHLHCIVPGGGVDESGAWKNLRSDGKFLFPVKALSKVFRAKFCEKLKDKNLKEYTKIRQNLWEKPWVVYAKKPFGSPKSVVEYLGRYTHKIAISNQRIRKIDAENVTFDYKDYRQKGIKKQMVLSHEEFIRRFAMHILPKRFVKIRHYGFLSSIWKRIKLKNL
;
A
#
# COMPACT_ATOMS: atom_id res chain seq x y z
N LEU A 1 -9.04 -10.43 5.16
CA LEU A 1 -8.65 -9.14 4.52
C LEU A 1 -7.12 -9.04 4.54
N HIS A 2 -6.46 -8.53 3.48
CA HIS A 2 -5.01 -8.28 3.46
C HIS A 2 -4.74 -6.78 3.22
N PRO A 3 -5.03 -5.92 4.22
CA PRO A 3 -4.80 -4.49 4.09
C PRO A 3 -3.29 -4.24 3.96
N HIS A 4 -2.92 -3.48 2.94
CA HIS A 4 -1.54 -3.12 2.68
C HIS A 4 -1.47 -1.72 2.07
N LEU A 5 -0.35 -1.04 2.29
CA LEU A 5 -0.09 0.29 1.76
C LEU A 5 1.07 0.21 0.77
N HIS A 6 0.95 0.90 -0.36
CA HIS A 6 2.05 1.09 -1.30
C HIS A 6 2.58 2.51 -1.13
N CYS A 7 3.86 2.62 -0.77
CA CYS A 7 4.56 3.90 -0.64
C CYS A 7 5.63 4.00 -1.72
N ILE A 8 5.55 5.03 -2.55
CA ILE A 8 6.66 5.43 -3.42
C ILE A 8 7.46 6.47 -2.65
N VAL A 9 8.71 6.13 -2.37
CA VAL A 9 9.63 6.99 -1.62
C VAL A 9 10.75 7.43 -2.56
N PRO A 10 11.07 8.74 -2.63
CA PRO A 10 12.17 9.24 -3.44
C PRO A 10 13.52 8.71 -2.96
N GLY A 11 14.48 8.60 -3.87
CA GLY A 11 15.88 8.25 -3.58
C GLY A 11 16.70 9.42 -3.00
N GLY A 12 16.03 10.37 -2.36
CA GLY A 12 16.60 11.57 -1.78
C GLY A 12 15.54 12.39 -1.06
N GLY A 13 15.96 13.49 -0.48
CA GLY A 13 15.08 14.43 0.20
C GLY A 13 15.61 15.85 0.06
N VAL A 14 14.93 16.79 0.72
CA VAL A 14 15.34 18.19 0.78
C VAL A 14 15.81 18.51 2.19
N ASP A 15 16.86 19.31 2.32
CA ASP A 15 17.29 19.83 3.61
C ASP A 15 16.45 21.04 4.04
N GLU A 16 16.80 21.66 5.17
CA GLU A 16 16.10 22.83 5.73
C GLU A 16 16.14 24.04 4.79
N SER A 17 17.20 24.18 3.99
CA SER A 17 17.34 25.22 2.96
C SER A 17 16.52 24.92 1.70
N GLY A 18 15.98 23.71 1.57
CA GLY A 18 15.27 23.23 0.39
C GLY A 18 16.17 22.60 -0.66
N ALA A 19 17.48 22.50 -0.42
CA ALA A 19 18.42 21.89 -1.35
C ALA A 19 18.25 20.37 -1.36
N TRP A 20 18.28 19.77 -2.56
CA TRP A 20 18.17 18.33 -2.73
C TRP A 20 19.40 17.61 -2.18
N LYS A 21 19.17 16.52 -1.44
CA LYS A 21 20.17 15.58 -0.93
C LYS A 21 19.83 14.18 -1.42
N ASN A 22 20.73 13.64 -2.23
CA ASN A 22 20.65 12.24 -2.65
C ASN A 22 20.92 11.31 -1.47
N LEU A 23 20.26 10.16 -1.47
CA LEU A 23 20.65 9.07 -0.58
C LEU A 23 22.01 8.48 -0.98
N ARG A 24 22.83 8.11 0.01
CA ARG A 24 24.14 7.46 -0.21
C ARG A 24 23.91 6.17 -1.02
N SER A 25 24.61 6.05 -2.15
CA SER A 25 24.23 5.19 -3.27
C SER A 25 25.06 3.91 -3.35
N ASP A 26 24.50 2.79 -2.89
CA ASP A 26 24.81 1.46 -3.49
C ASP A 26 23.69 0.98 -4.44
N GLY A 27 22.60 1.76 -4.53
CA GLY A 27 21.47 1.51 -5.42
C GLY A 27 20.62 0.29 -5.05
N LYS A 28 20.75 -0.30 -3.86
CA LYS A 28 20.04 -1.54 -3.50
C LYS A 28 18.71 -1.31 -2.80
N PHE A 29 18.69 -0.56 -1.70
CA PHE A 29 17.44 -0.20 -1.00
C PHE A 29 17.71 0.86 0.07
N LEU A 30 16.69 1.66 0.37
CA LEU A 30 16.77 2.71 1.38
C LEU A 30 17.03 2.17 2.80
N PHE A 31 16.35 1.09 3.19
CA PHE A 31 16.50 0.45 4.49
C PHE A 31 16.45 -1.09 4.35
N PRO A 32 17.22 -1.86 5.15
CA PRO A 32 17.10 -3.31 5.19
C PRO A 32 15.69 -3.74 5.56
N VAL A 33 15.04 -4.55 4.72
CA VAL A 33 13.64 -4.99 4.88
C VAL A 33 13.36 -5.59 6.26
N LYS A 34 14.27 -6.43 6.78
CA LYS A 34 14.12 -7.06 8.10
C LYS A 34 14.09 -6.03 9.23
N ALA A 35 14.99 -5.03 9.19
CA ALA A 35 15.04 -3.98 10.20
C ALA A 35 13.83 -3.06 10.11
N LEU A 36 13.51 -2.59 8.89
CA LEU A 36 12.36 -1.73 8.64
C LEU A 36 11.04 -2.38 9.10
N SER A 37 10.88 -3.68 8.86
CA SER A 37 9.68 -4.41 9.26
C SER A 37 9.51 -4.48 10.79
N LYS A 38 10.61 -4.68 11.53
CA LYS A 38 10.59 -4.68 13.01
C LYS A 38 10.25 -3.30 13.56
N VAL A 39 10.91 -2.26 13.06
CA VAL A 39 10.70 -0.87 13.51
C VAL A 39 9.29 -0.40 13.19
N PHE A 40 8.81 -0.67 11.97
CA PHE A 40 7.46 -0.32 11.56
C PHE A 40 6.40 -1.00 12.43
N ARG A 41 6.55 -2.31 12.70
CA ARG A 41 5.65 -3.03 13.61
C ARG A 41 5.60 -2.38 14.99
N ALA A 42 6.77 -2.07 15.56
CA ALA A 42 6.87 -1.43 16.88
C ALA A 42 6.18 -0.06 16.90
N LYS A 43 6.46 0.80 15.92
CA LYS A 43 5.84 2.13 15.79
C LYS A 43 4.33 2.08 15.54
N PHE A 44 3.87 1.13 14.71
CA PHE A 44 2.45 0.91 14.51
C PHE A 44 1.75 0.49 15.81
N CYS A 45 2.33 -0.48 16.52
CA CYS A 45 1.79 -0.97 17.79
C CYS A 45 1.77 0.11 18.87
N GLU A 46 2.81 0.95 18.96
CA GLU A 46 2.86 2.14 19.83
C GLU A 46 1.67 3.07 19.54
N LYS A 47 1.49 3.49 18.29
CA LYS A 47 0.38 4.37 17.89
C LYS A 47 -1.00 3.73 18.05
N LEU A 48 -1.11 2.42 17.84
CA LEU A 48 -2.36 1.71 18.06
C LEU A 48 -2.72 1.64 19.55
N LYS A 49 -1.73 1.38 20.41
CA LYS A 49 -1.90 1.41 21.87
C LYS A 49 -2.38 2.78 22.34
N ASP A 50 -1.76 3.85 21.84
CA ASP A 50 -2.14 5.23 22.18
C ASP A 50 -3.59 5.55 21.76
N LYS A 51 -4.01 5.05 20.59
CA LYS A 51 -5.35 5.33 20.06
C LYS A 51 -6.45 4.46 20.67
N ASN A 52 -6.17 3.20 20.98
CA ASN A 52 -7.15 2.26 21.49
C ASN A 52 -6.48 1.17 22.33
N LEU A 53 -6.19 1.50 23.60
CA LEU A 53 -5.54 0.59 24.54
C LEU A 53 -6.32 -0.71 24.74
N LYS A 54 -7.66 -0.63 24.85
CA LYS A 54 -8.52 -1.81 25.08
C LYS A 54 -8.39 -2.82 23.94
N GLU A 55 -8.50 -2.36 22.70
CA GLU A 55 -8.37 -3.23 21.53
C GLU A 55 -6.94 -3.75 21.36
N TYR A 56 -5.95 -2.86 21.52
CA TYR A 56 -4.54 -3.26 21.43
C TYR A 56 -4.20 -4.40 22.40
N THR A 57 -4.63 -4.31 23.66
CA THR A 57 -4.35 -5.36 24.66
C THR A 57 -4.92 -6.71 24.25
N LYS A 58 -6.11 -6.76 23.63
CA LYS A 58 -6.71 -8.01 23.13
C LYS A 58 -5.92 -8.65 21.99
N ILE A 59 -5.38 -7.84 21.09
CA ILE A 59 -4.73 -8.34 19.87
C ILE A 59 -3.20 -8.32 19.92
N ARG A 60 -2.60 -7.78 20.99
CA ARG A 60 -1.15 -7.56 21.12
C ARG A 60 -0.36 -8.82 20.78
N GLN A 61 -0.64 -9.94 21.44
CA GLN A 61 0.11 -11.18 21.24
C GLN A 61 0.15 -11.59 19.75
N ASN A 62 -1.02 -11.63 19.11
CA ASN A 62 -1.17 -11.95 17.69
C ASN A 62 -0.37 -11.01 16.76
N LEU A 63 -0.25 -9.72 17.11
CA LEU A 63 0.51 -8.74 16.31
C LEU A 63 2.02 -8.98 16.39
N TRP A 64 2.52 -9.41 17.55
CA TRP A 64 3.95 -9.60 17.82
C TRP A 64 4.46 -10.99 17.42
N GLU A 65 3.61 -12.02 17.46
CA GLU A 65 3.93 -13.37 16.96
C GLU A 65 4.05 -13.40 15.43
N LYS A 66 3.19 -12.66 14.72
CA LYS A 66 3.23 -12.63 13.26
C LYS A 66 4.43 -11.80 12.78
N PRO A 67 5.23 -12.32 11.83
CA PRO A 67 6.25 -11.51 11.16
C PRO A 67 5.56 -10.48 10.26
N TRP A 68 5.95 -9.21 10.41
CA TRP A 68 5.51 -8.15 9.51
C TRP A 68 6.46 -8.05 8.34
N VAL A 69 5.94 -7.66 7.18
CA VAL A 69 6.73 -7.50 5.96
C VAL A 69 6.51 -6.10 5.43
N VAL A 70 7.53 -5.25 5.57
CA VAL A 70 7.63 -3.95 4.89
C VAL A 70 8.61 -4.12 3.75
N TYR A 71 8.11 -4.64 2.64
CA TYR A 71 8.92 -4.92 1.46
C TYR A 71 9.41 -3.61 0.82
N ALA A 72 10.73 -3.41 0.83
CA ALA A 72 11.41 -2.34 0.13
C ALA A 72 12.20 -2.94 -1.03
N LYS A 73 12.11 -2.31 -2.19
CA LYS A 73 12.82 -2.73 -3.41
C LYS A 73 13.64 -1.58 -3.97
N LYS A 74 14.51 -1.91 -4.91
CA LYS A 74 15.28 -0.94 -5.69
C LYS A 74 14.37 0.13 -6.31
N PRO A 75 14.89 1.35 -6.50
CA PRO A 75 14.19 2.40 -7.23
C PRO A 75 13.67 1.91 -8.58
N PHE A 76 12.62 2.54 -9.07
CA PHE A 76 12.17 2.31 -10.44
C PHE A 76 13.28 2.74 -11.40
N GLY A 77 13.57 1.91 -12.41
CA GLY A 77 14.67 2.16 -13.34
C GLY A 77 14.43 3.32 -14.31
N SER A 78 13.19 3.82 -14.44
CA SER A 78 12.87 4.95 -15.30
C SER A 78 11.61 5.70 -14.86
N PRO A 79 11.43 6.98 -15.23
CA PRO A 79 10.18 7.71 -15.05
C PRO A 79 8.97 7.00 -15.68
N LYS A 80 9.13 6.38 -16.86
CA LYS A 80 8.09 5.59 -17.51
C LYS A 80 7.60 4.46 -16.62
N SER A 81 8.51 3.73 -15.96
CA SER A 81 8.15 2.66 -15.02
C SER A 81 7.38 3.17 -13.80
N VAL A 82 7.67 4.40 -13.34
CA VAL A 82 6.91 5.05 -12.26
C VAL A 82 5.49 5.38 -12.73
N VAL A 83 5.35 5.95 -13.93
CA VAL A 83 4.03 6.27 -14.52
C VAL A 83 3.20 5.02 -14.73
N GLU A 84 3.77 3.94 -15.29
CA GLU A 84 3.09 2.66 -15.45
C GLU A 84 2.69 2.02 -14.11
N TYR A 85 3.52 2.18 -13.08
CA TYR A 85 3.16 1.75 -11.73
C TYR A 85 1.96 2.55 -11.22
N LEU A 86 2.04 3.88 -11.23
CA LEU A 86 0.97 4.77 -10.76
C LEU A 86 -0.34 4.56 -11.53
N GLY A 87 -0.27 4.44 -12.86
CA GLY A 87 -1.42 4.22 -13.74
C GLY A 87 -2.24 2.99 -13.35
N ARG A 88 -1.57 1.92 -12.89
CA ARG A 88 -2.24 0.70 -12.41
C ARG A 88 -3.02 0.94 -11.11
N TYR A 89 -2.56 1.81 -10.22
CA TYR A 89 -3.23 2.07 -8.93
C TYR A 89 -4.28 3.20 -9.01
N THR A 90 -4.19 4.08 -10.01
CA THR A 90 -5.20 5.12 -10.23
C THR A 90 -6.44 4.57 -10.93
N HIS A 91 -6.26 3.76 -11.97
CA HIS A 91 -7.34 3.33 -12.86
C HIS A 91 -7.95 1.98 -12.50
N LYS A 92 -7.17 1.02 -11.96
CA LYS A 92 -7.74 -0.28 -11.61
C LYS A 92 -8.56 -0.18 -10.33
N ILE A 93 -9.77 -0.71 -10.39
CA ILE A 93 -10.70 -0.89 -9.26
C ILE A 93 -10.39 -2.20 -8.51
N ALA A 94 -11.28 -2.58 -7.58
CA ALA A 94 -11.18 -3.80 -6.77
C ALA A 94 -10.82 -5.07 -7.56
N ILE A 95 -11.47 -5.25 -8.72
CA ILE A 95 -11.29 -6.40 -9.60
C ILE A 95 -11.52 -5.99 -11.07
N SER A 96 -10.75 -6.55 -12.00
CA SER A 96 -10.96 -6.34 -13.44
C SER A 96 -12.07 -7.25 -13.97
N ASN A 97 -12.89 -6.77 -14.91
CA ASN A 97 -13.98 -7.54 -15.52
C ASN A 97 -13.53 -8.89 -16.07
N GLN A 98 -12.35 -8.97 -16.72
CA GLN A 98 -11.79 -10.22 -17.23
C GLN A 98 -11.55 -11.31 -16.16
N ARG A 99 -11.51 -10.93 -14.88
CA ARG A 99 -11.37 -11.90 -13.78
C ARG A 99 -12.72 -12.42 -13.30
N ILE A 100 -13.83 -11.74 -13.59
CA ILE A 100 -15.18 -12.25 -13.34
C ILE A 100 -15.47 -13.27 -14.44
N ARG A 101 -15.67 -14.52 -14.06
CA ARG A 101 -15.80 -15.65 -15.00
C ARG A 101 -17.24 -16.03 -15.24
N LYS A 102 -18.07 -15.96 -14.20
CA LYS A 102 -19.48 -16.32 -14.26
C LYS A 102 -20.24 -15.55 -13.20
N ILE A 103 -21.46 -15.16 -13.55
CA ILE A 103 -22.49 -14.70 -12.62
C ILE A 103 -23.70 -15.57 -12.91
N ASP A 104 -24.20 -16.28 -11.89
CA ASP A 104 -25.45 -17.05 -11.98
C ASP A 104 -26.49 -16.48 -11.03
N ALA A 105 -27.59 -17.21 -10.78
CA ALA A 105 -28.71 -16.71 -9.99
C ALA A 105 -28.34 -16.43 -8.53
N GLU A 106 -27.30 -17.08 -8.00
CA GLU A 106 -26.95 -17.00 -6.58
C GLU A 106 -25.54 -16.45 -6.33
N ASN A 107 -24.62 -16.64 -7.28
CA ASN A 107 -23.19 -16.45 -7.05
C ASN A 107 -22.43 -15.73 -8.16
N VAL A 108 -21.30 -15.15 -7.75
CA VAL A 108 -20.26 -14.59 -8.62
C VAL A 108 -19.00 -15.45 -8.50
N THR A 109 -18.53 -15.97 -9.64
CA THR A 109 -17.26 -16.70 -9.75
C THR A 109 -16.19 -15.81 -10.35
N PHE A 110 -15.02 -15.70 -9.71
CA PHE A 110 -13.91 -14.91 -10.23
C PHE A 110 -12.52 -15.52 -9.93
N ASP A 111 -11.57 -15.23 -10.81
CA ASP A 111 -10.18 -15.67 -10.66
C ASP A 111 -9.43 -14.80 -9.64
N TYR A 112 -8.55 -15.40 -8.83
CA TYR A 112 -7.58 -14.71 -8.00
C TYR A 112 -6.22 -15.42 -7.99
N LYS A 113 -5.16 -14.65 -7.67
CA LYS A 113 -3.83 -15.21 -7.46
C LYS A 113 -3.67 -15.55 -5.98
N ASP A 114 -3.39 -16.81 -5.70
CA ASP A 114 -3.07 -17.25 -4.35
C ASP A 114 -1.57 -17.07 -4.08
N TYR A 115 -1.22 -15.92 -3.50
CA TYR A 115 0.17 -15.61 -3.17
C TYR A 115 0.77 -16.54 -2.10
N ARG A 116 -0.06 -17.26 -1.33
CA ARG A 116 0.44 -18.29 -0.38
C ARG A 116 0.93 -19.53 -1.12
N GLN A 117 0.40 -19.78 -2.31
CA GLN A 117 0.79 -20.89 -3.18
C GLN A 117 1.49 -20.37 -4.43
N LYS A 118 2.54 -19.55 -4.25
CA LYS A 118 3.40 -19.05 -5.32
C LYS A 118 2.66 -18.31 -6.46
N GLY A 119 1.47 -17.75 -6.18
CA GLY A 119 0.71 -16.97 -7.15
C GLY A 119 -0.10 -17.78 -8.15
N ILE A 120 -0.35 -19.07 -7.88
CA ILE A 120 -1.24 -19.91 -8.69
C ILE A 120 -2.60 -19.22 -8.84
N LYS A 121 -3.16 -19.25 -10.06
CA LYS A 121 -4.51 -18.77 -10.33
C LYS A 121 -5.53 -19.79 -9.81
N LYS A 122 -6.46 -19.33 -9.00
CA LYS A 122 -7.58 -20.11 -8.47
C LYS A 122 -8.88 -19.36 -8.69
N GLN A 123 -10.00 -20.07 -8.59
CA GLN A 123 -11.32 -19.48 -8.62
C GLN A 123 -11.89 -19.35 -7.21
N MET A 124 -12.65 -18.29 -7.00
CA MET A 124 -13.45 -18.06 -5.79
C MET A 124 -14.89 -17.84 -6.21
N VAL A 125 -15.79 -18.50 -5.50
CA VAL A 125 -17.23 -18.34 -5.65
C VAL A 125 -17.73 -17.64 -4.39
N LEU A 126 -18.50 -16.57 -4.54
CA LEU A 126 -19.13 -15.84 -3.45
C LEU A 126 -20.59 -15.59 -3.81
N SER A 127 -21.46 -15.49 -2.80
CA SER A 127 -22.79 -14.93 -3.00
C SER A 127 -22.71 -13.50 -3.53
N HIS A 128 -23.78 -13.05 -4.19
CA HIS A 128 -23.89 -11.66 -4.65
C HIS A 128 -23.62 -10.65 -3.53
N GLU A 129 -24.22 -10.86 -2.36
CA GLU A 129 -24.08 -9.96 -1.21
C GLU A 129 -22.63 -9.85 -0.73
N GLU A 130 -21.92 -10.98 -0.58
CA GLU A 130 -20.54 -10.96 -0.11
C GLU A 130 -19.59 -10.39 -1.17
N PHE A 131 -19.87 -10.63 -2.46
CA PHE A 131 -19.13 -9.99 -3.54
C PHE A 131 -19.28 -8.47 -3.51
N ILE A 132 -20.53 -7.97 -3.42
CA ILE A 132 -20.82 -6.53 -3.36
C ILE A 132 -20.21 -5.90 -2.09
N ARG A 133 -20.36 -6.54 -0.92
CA ARG A 133 -19.77 -6.05 0.33
C ARG A 133 -18.25 -5.91 0.21
N ARG A 134 -17.57 -6.90 -0.39
CA ARG A 134 -16.11 -6.84 -0.64
C ARG A 134 -15.72 -5.81 -1.67
N PHE A 135 -16.52 -5.65 -2.72
CA PHE A 135 -16.30 -4.63 -3.74
C PHE A 135 -16.43 -3.23 -3.14
N ALA A 136 -17.47 -2.99 -2.34
CA ALA A 136 -17.76 -1.72 -1.69
C ALA A 136 -16.66 -1.29 -0.70
N MET A 137 -15.90 -2.21 -0.11
CA MET A 137 -14.71 -1.87 0.70
C MET A 137 -13.62 -1.10 -0.07
N HIS A 138 -13.67 -1.07 -1.40
CA HIS A 138 -12.75 -0.30 -2.25
C HIS A 138 -13.30 1.08 -2.63
N ILE A 139 -14.54 1.38 -2.25
CA ILE A 139 -15.12 2.72 -2.38
C ILE A 139 -14.54 3.56 -1.24
N LEU A 140 -13.82 4.61 -1.62
CA LEU A 140 -13.23 5.50 -0.63
C LEU A 140 -14.31 6.35 0.04
N PRO A 141 -14.25 6.55 1.37
CA PRO A 141 -15.15 7.47 2.05
C PRO A 141 -15.08 8.88 1.45
N LYS A 142 -16.13 9.67 1.68
CA LYS A 142 -16.16 11.08 1.25
C LYS A 142 -14.89 11.80 1.73
N ARG A 143 -14.26 12.58 0.83
CA ARG A 143 -12.99 13.31 1.05
C ARG A 143 -11.73 12.44 1.16
N PHE A 144 -11.81 11.12 0.96
CA PHE A 144 -10.62 10.28 0.79
C PHE A 144 -10.22 10.20 -0.69
N VAL A 145 -8.91 10.26 -0.93
CA VAL A 145 -8.32 10.15 -2.27
C VAL A 145 -7.48 8.88 -2.38
N LYS A 146 -7.42 8.29 -3.58
CA LYS A 146 -6.65 7.06 -3.85
C LYS A 146 -5.15 7.23 -3.61
N ILE A 147 -4.61 8.40 -3.94
CA ILE A 147 -3.19 8.72 -3.78
C ILE A 147 -3.05 9.96 -2.92
N ARG A 148 -2.23 9.85 -1.87
CA ARG A 148 -1.87 10.94 -0.98
C ARG A 148 -0.38 11.23 -1.11
N HIS A 149 -0.03 12.50 -1.11
CA HIS A 149 1.36 12.95 -1.14
C HIS A 149 1.73 13.58 0.21
N TYR A 150 2.96 13.35 0.66
CA TYR A 150 3.45 13.76 1.97
C TYR A 150 4.82 14.45 1.85
N GLY A 151 5.24 15.12 2.93
CA GLY A 151 6.52 15.82 3.00
C GLY A 151 6.63 16.93 1.96
N PHE A 152 7.76 16.98 1.26
CA PHE A 152 8.01 17.96 0.20
C PHE A 152 7.13 17.76 -1.04
N LEU A 153 6.49 16.60 -1.19
CA LEU A 153 5.47 16.36 -2.22
C LEU A 153 4.06 16.71 -1.73
N SER A 154 3.86 17.22 -0.51
CA SER A 154 2.53 17.65 -0.06
C SER A 154 2.01 18.84 -0.89
N SER A 155 0.69 18.99 -0.98
CA SER A 155 0.06 20.04 -1.82
C SER A 155 0.53 21.46 -1.47
N ILE A 156 0.71 21.75 -0.17
CA ILE A 156 1.22 23.05 0.30
C ILE A 156 2.63 23.29 -0.21
N TRP A 157 3.50 22.29 -0.03
CA TRP A 157 4.91 22.41 -0.37
C TRP A 157 5.13 22.45 -1.88
N LYS A 158 4.35 21.70 -2.67
CA LYS A 158 4.35 21.81 -4.14
C LYS A 158 4.01 23.22 -4.63
N ARG A 159 3.02 23.85 -4.02
CA ARG A 159 2.57 25.19 -4.41
C ARG A 159 3.62 26.27 -4.14
N ILE A 160 4.37 26.12 -3.05
CA ILE A 160 5.25 27.19 -2.54
C ILE A 160 6.72 26.95 -2.91
N LYS A 161 7.21 25.70 -2.87
CA LYS A 161 8.64 25.38 -2.91
C LYS A 161 9.07 24.48 -4.06
N LEU A 162 8.19 23.65 -4.63
CA LEU A 162 8.59 22.73 -5.71
C LEU A 162 9.03 23.44 -6.99
N LYS A 163 8.53 24.65 -7.26
CA LYS A 163 8.98 25.45 -8.43
C LYS A 163 10.47 25.82 -8.38
N ASN A 164 11.07 25.79 -7.18
CA ASN A 164 12.44 26.22 -6.93
C ASN A 164 13.40 25.03 -6.71
N LEU A 165 12.92 23.80 -6.95
CA LEU A 165 13.69 22.55 -6.94
C LEU A 165 13.96 22.09 -8.36
#